data_AF-A0A6I2UER7-F1
#
_entry.id   AF-A0A6I2UER7-F1
#
_cell.length_a   1.000
_cell.length_b   1.000
_cell.length_c   1.000
_cell.angle_alpha   90.00
_cell.angle_beta   90.00
_cell.angle_gamma   90.00
#
_symmetry.space_group_name_H-M   'P 1'
#
loop_
_entity.id
_entity.type
_entity.pdbx_description
1 polymer ?
#
loop_
_entity_poly.entity_id
_entity_poly.type
_entity_poly.pdbx_seq_one_letter_code
_entity_poly.pdbx_strand_id
1 'polypeptide(L)'
;MFDDDYKQLLEKIHSAEKIWLISETRFGFISFQAKKIVDRIMPLLTIYLTCSGPYMRHVTRYRHNPDWGVLYIGDGDKVLMSDWCSRFTSNLGVKSLGVYDILHVEEADL
;
A
#
# COMPACT_ATOMS: atom_id res chain seq x y z
N MET A 1 20.80 0.56 -21.10
CA MET A 1 20.07 0.08 -19.91
C MET A 1 19.25 1.24 -19.42
N PHE A 2 17.92 1.14 -19.40
CA PHE A 2 17.09 2.23 -18.88
C PHE A 2 17.34 2.30 -17.37
N ASP A 3 17.83 3.44 -16.91
CA ASP A 3 17.98 3.74 -15.49
C ASP A 3 16.61 4.21 -15.01
N ASP A 4 15.71 3.26 -14.79
CA ASP A 4 14.51 3.55 -14.04
C ASP A 4 14.87 3.47 -12.55
N ASP A 5 14.46 4.46 -11.75
CA ASP A 5 14.67 4.48 -10.29
C ASP A 5 13.96 3.31 -9.56
N TYR A 6 13.48 2.33 -10.32
CA TYR A 6 12.69 1.20 -9.92
C TYR A 6 13.45 0.25 -9.01
N LYS A 7 14.72 -0.04 -9.34
CA LYS A 7 15.58 -0.88 -8.49
C LYS A 7 15.74 -0.24 -7.11
N GLN A 8 16.08 1.05 -7.06
CA GLN A 8 16.28 1.76 -5.80
C GLN A 8 14.99 1.83 -4.97
N LEU A 9 13.84 2.04 -5.63
CA LEU A 9 12.54 2.01 -4.97
C LEU A 9 12.24 0.64 -4.36
N LEU A 10 12.45 -0.45 -5.11
CA LEU A 10 12.20 -1.80 -4.62
C LEU A 10 13.12 -2.20 -3.47
N GLU A 11 14.39 -1.80 -3.51
CA GLU A 11 15.34 -2.02 -2.42
C GLU A 11 14.87 -1.31 -1.14
N LYS A 12 14.45 -0.05 -1.25
CA LYS A 12 13.88 0.71 -0.12
C LYS A 12 12.60 0.07 0.44
N ILE A 13 11.73 -0.41 -0.44
CA ILE A 13 10.49 -1.11 -0.03
C ILE A 13 10.85 -2.41 0.69
N HIS A 14 11.76 -3.20 0.15
CA HIS A 14 12.17 -4.46 0.75
C HIS A 14 12.90 -4.28 2.08
N SER A 15 13.64 -3.19 2.29
CA SER A 15 14.31 -2.94 3.58
C SER A 15 13.40 -2.37 4.66
N ALA A 16 12.21 -1.87 4.30
CA ALA A 16 11.30 -1.24 5.24
C ALA A 16 10.45 -2.25 6.01
N GLU A 17 10.10 -1.96 7.26
CA GLU A 17 9.08 -2.71 8.01
C GLU A 17 7.66 -2.19 7.73
N LYS A 18 7.54 -0.88 7.49
CA LYS A 18 6.28 -0.17 7.33
C LYS A 18 6.41 0.87 6.22
N ILE A 19 5.36 1.02 5.43
CA ILE A 19 5.25 2.05 4.39
C ILE A 19 3.95 2.83 4.56
N TRP A 20 4.09 4.15 4.55
CA TRP A 20 2.98 5.08 4.47
C TRP A 20 2.94 5.72 3.10
N LEU A 21 1.85 5.51 2.37
CA LEU A 21 1.56 6.24 1.15
C LEU A 21 0.92 7.58 1.52
N ILE A 22 1.63 8.68 1.26
CA ILE A 22 1.14 10.03 1.50
C ILE A 22 0.58 10.57 0.18
N SER A 23 -0.69 10.99 0.16
CA SER A 23 -1.32 11.48 -1.06
C SER A 23 -2.39 12.55 -0.81
N GLU A 24 -2.48 13.54 -1.68
CA GLU A 24 -3.73 14.28 -1.86
C GLU A 24 -4.82 13.35 -2.38
N THR A 25 -6.09 13.67 -2.12
CA THR A 25 -7.22 12.95 -2.70
C THR A 25 -7.63 13.53 -4.05
N ARG A 26 -8.08 12.65 -4.95
CA ARG A 26 -8.73 12.99 -6.21
C ARG A 26 -9.92 12.05 -6.39
N PHE A 27 -11.11 12.60 -6.61
CA PHE A 27 -12.35 11.83 -6.77
C PHE A 27 -12.61 10.86 -5.60
N GLY A 28 -12.38 11.30 -4.36
CA GLY A 28 -12.59 10.48 -3.16
C GLY A 28 -11.51 9.41 -2.91
N PHE A 29 -10.40 9.40 -3.65
CA PHE A 29 -9.38 8.34 -3.58
C PHE A 29 -7.95 8.88 -3.65
N ILE A 30 -6.92 8.05 -3.46
CA ILE A 30 -5.52 8.46 -3.65
C ILE A 30 -5.27 8.99 -5.07
N SER A 31 -4.36 9.93 -5.21
CA SER A 31 -3.99 10.52 -6.50
C SER A 31 -3.47 9.47 -7.49
N PHE A 32 -3.59 9.75 -8.80
CA PHE A 32 -3.06 8.83 -9.81
C PHE A 32 -1.54 8.66 -9.71
N GLN A 33 -0.83 9.67 -9.20
CA GLN A 33 0.61 9.61 -8.95
C GLN A 33 0.93 8.63 -7.83
N ALA A 34 0.18 8.69 -6.72
CA ALA A 34 0.31 7.74 -5.62
C ALA A 34 -0.02 6.31 -6.08
N LYS A 35 -1.09 6.14 -6.87
CA LYS A 35 -1.44 4.83 -7.44
C LYS A 35 -0.36 4.27 -8.37
N LYS A 36 0.32 5.12 -9.15
CA LYS A 36 1.48 4.70 -9.97
C LYS A 36 2.62 4.15 -9.12
N ILE A 37 2.88 4.68 -7.92
CA ILE A 37 3.89 4.13 -6.99
C ILE A 37 3.46 2.75 -6.50
N VAL A 38 2.18 2.59 -6.16
CA VAL A 38 1.64 1.29 -5.73
C VAL A 38 1.73 0.25 -6.86
N ASP A 39 1.39 0.61 -8.10
CA ASP A 39 1.48 -0.32 -9.23
C ASP A 39 2.92 -0.73 -9.56
N ARG A 40 3.90 0.07 -9.13
CA ARG A 40 5.32 -0.26 -9.29
C ARG A 40 5.79 -1.35 -8.33
N ILE A 41 4.98 -1.81 -7.38
CA ILE A 41 5.39 -2.90 -6.47
C ILE A 41 5.22 -4.30 -7.07
N MET A 42 4.60 -4.44 -8.25
CA MET A 42 4.31 -5.74 -8.89
C MET A 42 5.49 -6.75 -8.91
N PRO A 43 6.77 -6.37 -9.01
CA PRO A 43 7.88 -7.31 -8.93
C PRO A 43 8.07 -7.97 -7.57
N LEU A 44 7.50 -7.42 -6.51
CA LEU A 44 7.44 -8.08 -5.19
C LEU A 44 6.47 -9.27 -5.21
N LEU A 45 5.62 -9.35 -6.23
CA LEU A 45 4.65 -10.41 -6.42
C LEU A 45 5.14 -11.40 -7.50
N THR A 46 4.68 -12.64 -7.35
CA THR A 46 4.77 -13.63 -8.42
C THR A 46 3.41 -13.79 -9.09
N ILE A 47 3.39 -14.36 -10.28
CA ILE A 47 2.14 -14.69 -10.99
C ILE A 47 1.37 -15.83 -10.33
N TYR A 48 2.00 -16.57 -9.41
CA TYR A 48 1.37 -17.67 -8.72
C TYR A 48 0.43 -17.16 -7.62
N LEU A 49 -0.71 -17.82 -7.50
CA LEU A 49 -1.73 -17.52 -6.51
C LEU A 49 -1.73 -18.58 -5.42
N THR A 50 -2.06 -18.17 -4.21
CA THR A 50 -2.29 -19.05 -3.06
C THR A 50 -3.55 -18.62 -2.33
N CYS A 51 -4.22 -19.59 -1.70
CA CYS A 51 -5.39 -19.33 -0.88
C CYS A 51 -4.97 -19.10 0.58
N SER A 52 -5.46 -18.03 1.19
CA SER A 52 -5.23 -17.72 2.60
C SER A 52 -6.56 -17.31 3.24
N GLY A 53 -7.19 -18.24 3.95
CA GLY A 53 -8.55 -18.05 4.46
C GLY A 53 -9.55 -17.90 3.30
N PRO A 54 -10.45 -16.90 3.31
CA PRO A 54 -11.43 -16.69 2.25
C PRO A 54 -10.86 -15.97 1.01
N TYR A 55 -9.58 -15.59 1.00
CA TYR A 55 -9.00 -14.76 -0.04
C TYR A 55 -7.96 -15.52 -0.88
N MET A 56 -7.96 -15.25 -2.20
CA MET A 56 -6.82 -15.54 -3.08
C MET A 56 -5.85 -14.36 -3.04
N ARG A 57 -4.56 -14.66 -2.90
CA ARG A 57 -3.49 -13.66 -2.93
C ARG A 57 -2.31 -14.14 -3.77
N HIS A 58 -1.43 -13.22 -4.13
CA HIS A 58 -0.18 -13.58 -4.81
C HIS A 58 0.77 -14.28 -3.83
N VAL A 59 1.52 -15.27 -4.33
CA VAL A 59 2.73 -15.72 -3.65
C VAL A 59 3.76 -14.60 -3.78
N THR A 60 4.27 -14.11 -2.65
CA THR A 60 5.26 -13.04 -2.64
C THR A 60 6.61 -13.57 -3.12
N ARG A 61 7.35 -12.74 -3.86
CA ARG A 61 8.69 -13.09 -4.36
C ARG A 61 9.71 -13.18 -3.24
N TYR A 62 9.57 -12.31 -2.24
CA TYR A 62 10.44 -12.25 -1.09
C TYR A 62 9.67 -12.61 0.19
N ARG A 63 10.40 -13.14 1.17
CA ARG A 63 9.84 -13.52 2.48
C ARG A 63 9.39 -12.31 3.29
N HIS A 64 10.10 -11.20 3.14
CA HIS A 64 9.81 -9.96 3.85
C HIS A 64 9.10 -8.97 2.94
N ASN A 65 7.97 -8.45 3.41
CA ASN A 65 7.20 -7.36 2.80
C ASN A 65 6.72 -6.43 3.92
N PRO A 66 6.81 -5.11 3.74
CA PRO A 66 6.37 -4.16 4.76
C PRO A 66 4.85 -4.15 4.93
N ASP A 67 4.38 -3.76 6.11
CA ASP A 67 2.99 -3.38 6.33
C ASP A 67 2.72 -2.01 5.65
N TRP A 68 1.48 -1.78 5.18
CA TRP A 68 1.15 -0.56 4.42
C TRP A 68 -0.02 0.21 5.01
N GLY A 69 0.04 1.53 4.93
CA GLY A 69 -1.07 2.42 5.24
C GLY A 69 -1.13 3.61 4.29
N VAL A 70 -2.20 4.39 4.43
CA VAL A 70 -2.40 5.62 3.67
C VAL A 70 -2.58 6.78 4.63
N LEU A 71 -1.84 7.86 4.36
CA LEU A 71 -2.06 9.17 4.95
C LEU A 71 -2.54 10.08 3.83
N TYR A 72 -3.68 10.73 4.00
CA TYR A 72 -4.24 11.55 2.93
C TYR A 72 -4.69 12.92 3.40
N ILE A 73 -4.74 13.86 2.44
CA ILE A 73 -5.28 15.20 2.63
C ILE A 73 -6.34 15.48 1.56
N GLY A 74 -7.41 16.18 1.94
CA GLY A 74 -8.52 16.55 1.06
C GLY A 74 -9.76 15.69 1.25
N ASP A 75 -10.73 15.88 0.37
CA ASP A 75 -12.02 15.16 0.41
C ASP A 75 -11.83 13.72 -0.10
N GLY A 76 -11.76 12.77 0.84
CA GLY A 76 -11.49 11.36 0.59
C GLY A 76 -12.55 10.46 1.19
N ASP A 77 -12.97 9.43 0.45
CA ASP A 77 -13.84 8.39 0.99
C ASP A 77 -13.00 7.42 1.82
N LYS A 78 -12.97 7.67 3.14
CA LYS A 78 -12.22 6.85 4.10
C LYS A 78 -12.65 5.39 4.09
N VAL A 79 -13.93 5.09 3.89
CA VAL A 79 -14.45 3.72 3.90
C VAL A 79 -13.95 2.98 2.67
N LEU A 80 -14.08 3.58 1.49
CA LEU A 80 -13.58 3.03 0.24
C LEU A 80 -12.06 2.81 0.29
N MET A 81 -11.30 3.81 0.74
CA MET A 81 -9.84 3.69 0.83
C MET A 81 -9.41 2.66 1.87
N SER A 82 -10.14 2.52 2.98
CA SER A 82 -9.86 1.49 3.99
C SER A 82 -10.10 0.08 3.45
N ASP A 83 -11.21 -0.16 2.73
CA ASP A 83 -11.47 -1.45 2.06
C ASP A 83 -10.38 -1.75 1.01
N TRP A 84 -10.04 -0.75 0.18
CA TRP A 84 -8.96 -0.89 -0.78
C TRP A 84 -7.61 -1.22 -0.13
N CYS A 85 -7.22 -0.50 0.93
CA CYS A 85 -5.96 -0.71 1.64
C CYS A 85 -5.92 -2.12 2.25
N SER A 86 -7.02 -2.56 2.87
CA SER A 86 -7.16 -3.91 3.42
C SER A 86 -6.97 -5.00 2.35
N ARG A 87 -7.65 -4.88 1.21
CA ARG A 87 -7.51 -5.82 0.07
C ARG A 87 -6.08 -5.81 -0.50
N PHE A 88 -5.51 -4.63 -0.64
CA PHE A 88 -4.15 -4.44 -1.13
C PHE A 88 -3.14 -5.15 -0.22
N THR A 89 -3.20 -4.95 1.10
CA THR A 89 -2.30 -5.63 2.04
C THR A 89 -2.57 -7.12 2.14
N SER A 90 -3.83 -7.55 2.01
CA SER A 90 -4.19 -8.98 1.94
C SER A 90 -3.54 -9.68 0.75
N ASN A 91 -3.51 -9.01 -0.42
CA ASN A 91 -2.85 -9.51 -1.62
C ASN A 91 -1.32 -9.67 -1.47
N LEU A 92 -0.70 -8.88 -0.59
CA LEU A 92 0.72 -8.97 -0.23
C LEU A 92 0.98 -9.91 0.97
N GLY A 93 -0.08 -10.34 1.66
CA GLY A 93 0.01 -11.12 2.89
C GLY A 93 0.59 -10.37 4.10
N VAL A 94 0.40 -9.06 4.14
CA VAL A 94 0.87 -8.15 5.21
C VAL A 94 -0.31 -7.47 5.91
N LYS A 95 -0.04 -6.68 6.95
CA LYS A 95 -1.08 -5.96 7.70
C LYS A 95 -1.35 -4.59 7.08
N SER A 96 -2.62 -4.18 7.14
CA SER A 96 -2.98 -2.77 6.92
C SER A 96 -2.69 -1.97 8.18
N LEU A 97 -1.97 -0.87 8.03
CA LEU A 97 -1.75 0.14 9.07
C LEU A 97 -2.96 1.09 9.21
N GLY A 98 -3.90 1.04 8.27
CA GLY A 98 -5.08 1.89 8.21
C GLY A 98 -4.95 3.06 7.22
N VAL A 99 -6.02 3.85 7.17
CA VAL A 99 -6.15 5.03 6.30
C VAL A 99 -6.59 6.23 7.13
N TYR A 100 -5.80 7.30 7.13
CA TYR A 100 -6.02 8.46 8.00
C TYR A 100 -5.95 9.78 7.22
N ASP A 101 -6.90 10.67 7.52
CA ASP A 101 -6.82 12.07 7.11
C ASP A 101 -5.82 12.78 8.04
N ILE A 102 -4.73 13.31 7.48
CA ILE A 102 -3.68 13.98 8.26
C ILE A 102 -4.10 15.32 8.87
N LEU A 103 -5.21 15.92 8.42
CA LEU A 103 -5.72 17.17 8.98
C LEU A 103 -6.75 16.95 10.10
N HIS A 104 -7.34 15.76 10.18
CA HIS A 104 -8.38 15.42 11.16
C HIS A 104 -7.96 14.24 12.05
N VAL A 105 -6.67 14.18 12.39
CA VAL A 105 -6.17 13.20 13.37
C VAL A 105 -6.46 13.75 14.77
N GLU A 106 -7.44 13.18 15.45
CA GLU A 106 -7.49 13.26 16.92
C GLU A 106 -6.36 12.39 17.46
N GLU A 107 -5.52 12.97 18.32
CA GLU A 107 -4.43 12.25 18.99
C GLU A 107 -5.04 11.03 19.70
N ALA A 108 -4.60 9.83 19.33
CA ALA A 108 -5.03 8.63 20.04
C ALA A 108 -4.25 8.58 21.35
N ASP A 109 -4.91 8.90 22.47
CA ASP A 109 -4.39 8.68 23.81
C ASP A 109 -4.00 7.19 23.96
N LEU A 110 -2.70 6.92 24.10
CA LEU A 110 -2.11 5.60 24.37
C LEU A 110 -2.09 5.29 25.86
#